data_AF-A0A7S2TZD0-F1
#
_entry.id   AF-A0A7S2TZD0-F1
#
_cell.length_a   1.000
_cell.length_b   1.000
_cell.length_c   1.000
_cell.angle_alpha   90.00
_cell.angle_beta   90.00
_cell.angle_gamma   90.00
#
_symmetry.space_group_name_H-M   'P 1'
#
loop_
_entity.id
_entity.type
_entity.pdbx_description
1 polymer ?
#
loop_
_entity_poly.entity_id
_entity_poly.type
_entity_poly.pdbx_seq_one_letter_code
_entity_poly.pdbx_strand_id
1 'polypeptide(L)'
;MRDHYSGTTVVPGTSRVAYGHPYGQTTATVEEMNHRELVLGRKSRSCGQWDIWEAVFSPRCPDGYPCRIWDKDTGVINKTVAQYWKENYDLTHILKTHWDTLGPLLQNKIHVFVGGSDTFFLTNAVMDLQDFLETTTDPYYNGSVTIGAHDGRGFEHCFNGYQDDGTAIPNGISRNMYLQKFLPQMAQRFAESAPEGSNMEWHTY
;
A
#
# COMPACT_ATOMS: atom_id res chain seq x y z
N MET A 1 13.77 6.28 -18.22
CA MET A 1 14.49 5.84 -16.99
C MET A 1 14.60 7.08 -16.12
N ARG A 2 13.62 7.33 -15.24
CA ARG A 2 13.64 8.49 -14.34
C ARG A 2 14.24 8.03 -13.01
N ASP A 3 15.37 8.62 -12.66
CA ASP A 3 16.05 8.42 -11.38
C ASP A 3 15.38 9.35 -10.36
N HIS A 4 14.57 8.79 -9.47
CA HIS A 4 13.75 9.53 -8.50
C HIS A 4 14.31 9.49 -7.07
N TYR A 5 15.61 9.21 -6.86
CA TYR A 5 16.16 9.13 -5.49
C TYR A 5 17.59 9.70 -5.36
N SER A 6 17.76 11.03 -5.36
CA SER A 6 19.04 11.68 -4.99
C SER A 6 19.21 11.87 -3.47
N GLY A 7 18.87 10.87 -2.65
CA GLY A 7 18.88 11.00 -1.19
C GLY A 7 19.28 9.77 -0.37
N THR A 8 19.45 8.60 -0.97
CA THR A 8 19.94 7.42 -0.24
C THR A 8 21.43 7.26 -0.46
N THR A 9 22.23 7.47 0.58
CA THR A 9 23.64 7.06 0.61
C THR A 9 23.68 5.53 0.54
N VAL A 10 23.69 4.97 -0.67
CA VAL A 10 23.91 3.55 -0.88
C VAL A 10 25.41 3.31 -0.69
N VAL A 11 25.79 2.56 0.34
CA VAL A 11 27.12 1.95 0.39
C VAL A 11 27.11 0.82 -0.65
N PRO A 12 27.95 0.86 -1.70
CA PRO A 12 28.00 -0.21 -2.67
C PRO A 12 28.48 -1.50 -1.99
N GLY A 13 27.65 -2.55 -1.98
CA GLY A 13 28.06 -3.91 -1.60
C GLY A 13 27.36 -4.53 -0.39
N THR A 14 26.50 -3.83 0.34
CA THR A 14 25.77 -4.41 1.48
C THR A 14 24.36 -3.84 1.58
N SER A 15 23.40 -4.76 1.43
CA SER A 15 22.00 -4.73 1.89
C SER A 15 21.02 -3.67 1.32
N ARG A 16 19.84 -4.15 0.87
CA ARG A 16 18.73 -3.31 0.36
C ARG A 16 18.04 -2.61 1.54
N VAL A 17 17.70 -1.34 1.37
CA VAL A 17 16.97 -0.56 2.40
C VAL A 17 15.57 -1.15 2.58
N ALA A 18 15.17 -1.40 3.84
CA ALA A 18 13.83 -1.89 4.18
C ALA A 18 12.98 -0.86 4.91
N TYR A 19 13.63 0.01 5.69
CA TYR A 19 12.98 0.96 6.58
C TYR A 19 13.70 2.31 6.45
N GLY A 20 13.04 3.27 5.80
CA GLY A 20 13.52 4.64 5.58
C GLY A 20 12.82 5.69 6.44
N HIS A 21 13.58 6.60 7.06
CA HIS A 21 13.04 7.80 7.69
C HIS A 21 12.65 8.82 6.60
N PRO A 22 11.60 9.64 6.78
CA PRO A 22 11.27 10.78 5.91
C PRO A 22 12.41 11.74 5.54
N TYR A 23 13.52 11.71 6.29
CA TYR A 23 14.71 12.54 6.06
C TYR A 23 15.79 11.81 5.24
N GLY A 24 15.47 10.68 4.61
CA GLY A 24 16.38 9.89 3.77
C GLY A 24 17.32 8.97 4.53
N GLN A 25 17.19 8.87 5.87
CA GLN A 25 18.03 8.00 6.68
C GLN A 25 17.54 6.55 6.61
N THR A 26 18.45 5.63 6.26
CA THR A 26 18.20 4.19 6.41
C THR A 26 18.36 3.81 7.86
N THR A 27 17.33 3.16 8.41
CA THR A 27 17.29 2.77 9.83
C THR A 27 17.31 1.26 10.03
N ALA A 28 16.97 0.50 8.99
CA ALA A 28 17.24 -0.93 8.90
C ALA A 28 17.26 -1.41 7.44
N THR A 29 17.99 -2.48 7.20
CA THR A 29 18.06 -3.17 5.92
C THR A 29 17.11 -4.37 5.89
N VAL A 30 16.75 -4.83 4.69
CA VAL A 30 15.88 -6.02 4.50
C VAL A 30 16.49 -7.23 5.21
N GLU A 31 17.80 -7.40 5.10
CA GLU A 31 18.54 -8.47 5.74
C GLU A 31 18.44 -8.41 7.27
N GLU A 32 18.75 -7.27 7.90
CA GLU A 32 18.68 -7.11 9.35
C GLU A 32 17.27 -7.37 9.91
N MET A 33 16.24 -6.85 9.23
CA MET A 33 14.85 -7.08 9.65
C MET A 33 14.46 -8.55 9.52
N ASN A 34 14.85 -9.22 8.44
CA ASN A 34 14.52 -10.63 8.22
C ASN A 34 15.29 -11.55 9.18
N HIS A 35 16.57 -11.30 9.44
CA HIS A 35 17.35 -12.03 10.45
C HIS A 35 16.78 -11.84 11.85
N ARG A 36 16.38 -10.62 12.22
CA ARG A 36 15.69 -10.36 13.50
C ARG A 36 14.42 -11.20 13.61
N GLU A 37 13.58 -11.22 12.57
CA GLU A 37 12.35 -12.00 12.57
C GLU A 37 12.61 -13.51 12.65
N LEU A 38 13.66 -14.02 11.98
CA LEU A 38 14.05 -15.43 12.09
C LEU A 38 14.35 -15.87 13.53
N VAL A 39 14.99 -14.99 14.31
CA VAL A 39 15.29 -15.22 15.73
C VAL A 39 14.01 -15.16 16.58
N LEU A 40 13.14 -14.18 16.32
CA LEU A 40 11.89 -13.99 17.07
C LEU A 40 10.88 -15.10 16.84
N GLY A 41 10.77 -15.63 15.63
CA GLY A 41 9.82 -16.68 15.30
C GLY A 41 10.06 -17.34 13.96
N ARG A 42 10.41 -18.63 13.99
CA ARG A 42 10.52 -19.43 12.76
C ARG A 42 9.16 -19.79 12.17
N LYS A 43 9.16 -20.04 10.85
CA LYS A 43 7.98 -20.38 10.04
C LYS A 43 6.93 -19.26 10.00
N SER A 44 7.40 -18.03 9.78
CA SER A 44 6.57 -16.86 9.56
C SER A 44 5.69 -16.51 10.77
N ARG A 45 6.28 -16.53 11.97
CA ARG A 45 5.59 -16.39 13.27
C ARG A 45 6.22 -15.36 14.20
N SER A 46 7.14 -14.53 13.72
CA SER A 46 7.74 -13.47 14.53
C SER A 46 6.76 -12.36 14.91
N CYS A 47 5.58 -12.32 14.29
CA CYS A 47 4.62 -11.21 14.34
C CYS A 47 5.21 -9.87 13.84
N GLY A 48 6.35 -9.91 13.13
CA GLY A 48 6.95 -8.76 12.48
C GLY A 48 6.30 -8.45 11.13
N GLN A 49 6.75 -7.36 10.50
CA GLN A 49 6.15 -6.84 9.27
C GLN A 49 6.37 -7.77 8.07
N TRP A 50 7.51 -8.45 7.99
CA TRP A 50 7.79 -9.34 6.85
C TRP A 50 7.02 -10.65 6.99
N ASP A 51 7.02 -11.24 8.18
CA ASP A 51 6.25 -12.46 8.47
C ASP A 51 4.73 -12.26 8.35
N ILE A 52 4.19 -11.08 8.70
CA ILE A 52 2.75 -10.84 8.52
C ILE A 52 2.37 -10.77 7.03
N TRP A 53 3.23 -10.23 6.16
CA TRP A 53 2.99 -10.26 4.72
C TRP A 53 2.96 -11.68 4.18
N GLU A 54 3.89 -12.55 4.61
CA GLU A 54 3.81 -13.97 4.28
C GLU A 54 2.52 -14.61 4.81
N ALA A 55 2.13 -14.32 6.05
CA ALA A 55 0.91 -14.87 6.63
C ALA A 55 -0.37 -14.46 5.89
N VAL A 56 -0.41 -13.24 5.33
CA VAL A 56 -1.58 -12.72 4.61
C VAL A 56 -1.61 -13.14 3.15
N PHE A 57 -0.47 -13.10 2.45
CA PHE A 57 -0.42 -13.21 0.98
C PHE A 57 0.10 -14.55 0.47
N SER A 58 0.82 -15.31 1.27
CA SER A 58 1.35 -16.59 0.81
C SER A 58 0.31 -17.71 0.81
N PRO A 59 0.43 -18.67 -0.11
CA PRO A 59 -0.33 -19.90 -0.01
C PRO A 59 0.12 -20.70 1.21
N ARG A 60 -0.71 -21.63 1.65
CA ARG A 60 -0.37 -22.56 2.72
C ARG A 60 0.55 -23.66 2.21
N CYS A 61 1.69 -23.85 2.85
CA CYS A 61 2.64 -24.91 2.58
C CYS A 61 2.19 -26.25 3.18
N PRO A 62 2.75 -27.40 2.75
CA PRO A 62 2.35 -28.72 3.22
C PRO A 62 2.43 -28.91 4.75
N ASP A 63 3.32 -28.17 5.41
CA ASP A 63 3.49 -28.20 6.86
C ASP A 63 2.50 -27.30 7.62
N GLY A 64 1.55 -26.69 6.91
CA GLY A 64 0.48 -25.85 7.46
C GLY A 64 0.84 -24.38 7.64
N TYR A 65 2.10 -23.99 7.41
CA TYR A 65 2.56 -22.60 7.55
C TYR A 65 2.49 -21.83 6.22
N PRO A 66 2.59 -20.50 6.24
CA PRO A 66 2.74 -19.73 5.00
C PRO A 66 3.98 -20.16 4.23
N CYS A 67 3.85 -20.34 2.92
CA CYS A 67 5.02 -20.57 2.07
C CYS A 67 5.86 -19.30 1.98
N ARG A 68 7.16 -19.43 2.23
CA ARG A 68 8.08 -18.28 2.16
C ARG A 68 8.27 -17.80 0.73
N ILE A 69 8.21 -16.49 0.54
CA ILE A 69 8.48 -15.83 -0.75
C ILE A 69 9.97 -15.66 -1.00
N TRP A 70 10.80 -15.62 0.05
CA TRP A 70 12.26 -15.77 -0.07
C TRP A 70 12.84 -16.51 1.13
N ASP A 71 14.03 -17.07 0.91
CA ASP A 71 14.87 -17.55 1.98
C ASP A 71 15.50 -16.37 2.72
N LYS A 72 15.21 -16.24 4.02
CA LYS A 72 15.59 -15.08 4.83
C LYS A 72 17.10 -15.02 5.15
N ASP A 73 17.83 -16.14 4.99
CA ASP A 73 19.28 -16.21 5.25
C ASP A 73 20.08 -15.96 3.96
N THR A 74 19.62 -16.51 2.83
CA THR A 74 20.33 -16.48 1.54
C THR A 74 19.79 -15.44 0.55
N GLY A 75 18.58 -14.93 0.79
CA GLY A 75 17.89 -13.99 -0.10
C GLY A 75 17.31 -14.62 -1.38
N VAL A 76 17.37 -15.95 -1.53
CA VAL A 76 16.85 -16.64 -2.72
C VAL A 76 15.33 -16.51 -2.79
N ILE A 77 14.82 -15.93 -3.87
CA ILE A 77 13.38 -15.72 -4.09
C ILE A 77 12.72 -17.01 -4.58
N ASN A 78 11.64 -17.41 -3.91
CA ASN A 78 10.72 -18.44 -4.37
C ASN A 78 9.80 -17.87 -5.45
N LYS A 79 10.18 -18.08 -6.72
CA LYS A 79 9.44 -17.56 -7.88
C LYS A 79 8.00 -18.05 -7.96
N THR A 80 7.71 -19.26 -7.48
CA THR A 80 6.35 -19.81 -7.47
C THR A 80 5.45 -19.04 -6.50
N VAL A 81 5.96 -18.72 -5.31
CA VAL A 81 5.22 -17.91 -4.33
C VAL A 81 5.10 -16.46 -4.79
N ALA A 82 6.16 -15.88 -5.36
CA ALA A 82 6.10 -14.53 -5.92
C ALA A 82 5.05 -14.43 -7.05
N GLN A 83 4.99 -15.43 -7.93
CA GLN A 83 3.96 -15.52 -8.97
C GLN A 83 2.57 -15.66 -8.35
N TYR A 84 2.41 -16.48 -7.31
CA TYR A 84 1.13 -16.58 -6.60
C TYR A 84 0.69 -15.23 -6.01
N TRP A 85 1.60 -14.49 -5.37
CA TRP A 85 1.28 -13.16 -4.83
C TRP A 85 0.83 -12.21 -5.92
N LYS A 86 1.53 -12.20 -7.06
CA LYS A 86 1.15 -11.38 -8.22
C LYS A 86 -0.26 -11.69 -8.70
N GLU A 87 -0.56 -12.96 -8.97
CA GLU A 87 -1.85 -13.36 -9.55
C GLU A 87 -3.03 -13.19 -8.59
N ASN A 88 -2.80 -13.14 -7.26
CA ASN A 88 -3.87 -13.14 -6.26
C ASN A 88 -4.00 -11.84 -5.45
N TYR A 89 -2.93 -11.05 -5.31
CA TYR A 89 -2.89 -9.92 -4.38
C TYR A 89 -2.22 -8.65 -4.92
N ASP A 90 -1.53 -8.69 -6.07
CA ASP A 90 -1.03 -7.47 -6.71
C ASP A 90 -2.20 -6.69 -7.32
N LEU A 91 -2.64 -5.66 -6.59
CA LEU A 91 -3.76 -4.80 -6.98
C LEU A 91 -3.57 -4.21 -8.38
N THR A 92 -2.37 -3.71 -8.68
CA THR A 92 -2.08 -3.07 -9.98
C THR A 92 -2.16 -4.09 -11.10
N HIS A 93 -1.61 -5.29 -10.91
CA HIS A 93 -1.72 -6.37 -11.89
C HIS A 93 -3.17 -6.81 -12.11
N ILE A 94 -3.92 -7.05 -11.04
CA ILE A 94 -5.32 -7.49 -11.10
C ILE A 94 -6.18 -6.45 -11.83
N LEU A 95 -6.03 -5.17 -11.49
CA LEU A 95 -6.79 -4.11 -12.15
C LEU A 95 -6.41 -3.98 -13.63
N LYS A 96 -5.11 -4.03 -13.96
CA LYS A 96 -4.63 -4.01 -15.36
C LYS A 96 -5.22 -5.15 -16.19
N THR A 97 -5.25 -6.36 -15.64
CA THR A 97 -5.66 -7.55 -16.37
C THR A 97 -7.18 -7.71 -16.45
N HIS A 98 -7.93 -7.15 -15.51
CA HIS A 98 -9.37 -7.37 -15.38
C HIS A 98 -10.20 -6.08 -15.38
N TRP A 99 -9.67 -4.98 -15.93
CA TRP A 99 -10.40 -3.70 -15.91
C TRP A 99 -11.75 -3.76 -16.65
N ASP A 100 -11.86 -4.52 -17.73
CA ASP A 100 -13.12 -4.64 -18.48
C ASP A 100 -14.28 -5.17 -17.63
N THR A 101 -13.97 -5.98 -16.60
CA THR A 101 -14.98 -6.52 -15.67
C THR A 101 -15.04 -5.75 -14.36
N LEU A 102 -13.89 -5.31 -13.83
CA LEU A 102 -13.80 -4.61 -12.54
C LEU A 102 -14.10 -3.12 -12.65
N GLY A 103 -13.73 -2.47 -13.74
CA GLY A 103 -13.91 -1.04 -13.98
C GLY A 103 -15.35 -0.57 -13.76
N PRO A 104 -16.36 -1.20 -14.39
CA PRO A 104 -17.77 -0.87 -14.14
C PRO A 104 -18.20 -1.02 -12.67
N LEU A 105 -17.56 -1.93 -11.92
CA LEU A 105 -17.85 -2.17 -10.51
C LEU A 105 -17.12 -1.20 -9.58
N LEU A 106 -15.95 -0.71 -9.99
CA LEU A 106 -15.02 0.08 -9.18
C LEU A 106 -14.96 1.55 -9.57
N GLN A 107 -15.63 1.96 -10.65
CA GLN A 107 -15.73 3.37 -11.03
C GLN A 107 -16.19 4.22 -9.83
N ASN A 108 -15.47 5.31 -9.62
CA ASN A 108 -15.61 6.25 -8.52
C ASN A 108 -15.16 5.72 -7.14
N LYS A 109 -14.73 4.45 -6.99
CA LYS A 109 -14.53 3.80 -5.67
C LYS A 109 -13.07 3.73 -5.21
N ILE A 110 -12.12 3.95 -6.11
CA ILE A 110 -10.69 3.74 -5.83
C ILE A 110 -10.09 5.05 -5.33
N HIS A 111 -9.81 5.12 -4.03
CA HIS A 111 -9.14 6.25 -3.37
C HIS A 111 -7.93 5.75 -2.60
N VAL A 112 -6.74 6.16 -3.01
CA VAL A 112 -5.47 5.65 -2.47
C VAL A 112 -4.65 6.80 -1.89
N PHE A 113 -4.13 6.60 -0.68
CA PHE A 113 -3.22 7.52 -0.01
C PHE A 113 -1.90 6.80 0.27
N VAL A 114 -0.79 7.47 -0.02
CA VAL A 114 0.54 6.96 0.31
C VAL A 114 1.45 8.11 0.72
N GLY A 115 2.36 7.86 1.64
CA GLY A 115 3.41 8.82 1.95
C GLY A 115 4.39 8.94 0.78
N GLY A 116 4.80 10.15 0.42
CA GLY A 116 5.83 10.37 -0.61
C GLY A 116 7.20 9.84 -0.23
N SER A 117 7.43 9.60 1.07
CA SER A 117 8.61 8.95 1.63
C SER A 117 8.19 7.76 2.48
N ASP A 118 7.31 6.90 1.95
CA ASP A 118 6.84 5.72 2.68
C ASP A 118 8.03 4.85 3.10
N THR A 119 8.01 4.48 4.37
CA THR A 119 9.14 3.82 5.04
C THR A 119 9.45 2.44 4.46
N PHE A 120 8.47 1.77 3.84
CA PHE A 120 8.62 0.48 3.16
C PHE A 120 8.67 0.64 1.63
N PHE A 121 8.86 1.85 1.12
CA PHE A 121 8.96 2.16 -0.31
C PHE A 121 7.69 1.80 -1.11
N LEU A 122 6.53 1.78 -0.45
CA LEU A 122 5.24 1.47 -1.11
C LEU A 122 4.82 2.55 -2.12
N THR A 123 5.39 3.75 -2.04
CA THR A 123 5.14 4.86 -2.96
C THR A 123 5.32 4.47 -4.42
N ASN A 124 6.34 3.65 -4.73
CA ASN A 124 6.62 3.22 -6.10
C ASN A 124 5.48 2.37 -6.68
N ALA A 125 4.97 1.40 -5.90
CA ALA A 125 3.85 0.57 -6.33
C ALA A 125 2.56 1.39 -6.53
N VAL A 126 2.36 2.44 -5.73
CA VAL A 126 1.21 3.35 -5.85
C VAL A 126 1.35 4.28 -7.05
N MET A 127 2.57 4.71 -7.41
CA MET A 127 2.81 5.44 -8.66
C MET A 127 2.51 4.56 -9.88
N ASP A 128 2.95 3.29 -9.88
CA ASP A 128 2.64 2.33 -10.97
C ASP A 128 1.13 2.05 -11.09
N LEU A 129 0.39 2.10 -9.97
CA LEU A 129 -1.06 2.03 -9.93
C LEU A 129 -1.69 3.30 -10.53
N GLN A 130 -1.23 4.47 -10.11
CA GLN A 130 -1.73 5.77 -10.59
C GLN A 130 -1.58 5.87 -12.11
N ASP A 131 -0.38 5.59 -12.63
CA ASP A 131 -0.08 5.62 -14.06
C ASP A 131 -1.08 4.78 -14.86
N PHE A 132 -1.46 3.61 -14.34
CA PHE A 132 -2.48 2.78 -14.96
C PHE A 132 -3.89 3.33 -14.84
N LEU A 133 -4.32 3.72 -13.64
CA LEU A 133 -5.66 4.24 -13.41
C LEU A 133 -5.95 5.44 -14.31
N GLU A 134 -4.96 6.31 -14.51
CA GLU A 134 -5.07 7.48 -15.40
C GLU A 134 -5.23 7.12 -16.89
N THR A 135 -4.86 5.91 -17.31
CA THR A 135 -5.07 5.42 -18.69
C THR A 135 -6.43 4.78 -18.96
N THR A 136 -7.23 4.55 -17.92
CA THR A 136 -8.55 3.90 -18.08
C THR A 136 -9.50 4.82 -18.86
N THR A 137 -10.36 4.29 -19.72
CA THR A 137 -11.36 5.11 -20.46
C THR A 137 -12.77 4.53 -20.42
N ASP A 138 -12.89 3.21 -20.37
CA ASP A 138 -14.17 2.50 -20.50
C ASP A 138 -14.39 1.50 -19.35
N PRO A 139 -14.76 1.96 -18.14
CA PRO A 139 -14.90 3.36 -17.72
C PRO A 139 -13.56 3.96 -17.26
N TYR A 140 -13.47 5.30 -17.28
CA TYR A 140 -12.45 6.01 -16.50
C TYR A 140 -12.67 5.74 -15.00
N TYR A 141 -11.60 5.39 -14.27
CA TYR A 141 -11.68 4.99 -12.86
C TYR A 141 -12.34 6.05 -11.96
N ASN A 142 -12.16 7.33 -12.31
CA ASN A 142 -12.75 8.51 -11.67
C ASN A 142 -12.66 8.52 -10.13
N GLY A 143 -11.51 8.11 -9.61
CA GLY A 143 -11.19 8.12 -8.18
C GLY A 143 -10.06 9.12 -7.85
N SER A 144 -9.25 8.82 -6.83
CA SER A 144 -8.09 9.65 -6.49
C SER A 144 -6.88 8.85 -6.02
N VAL A 145 -5.69 9.35 -6.34
CA VAL A 145 -4.42 8.91 -5.76
C VAL A 145 -3.72 10.12 -5.15
N THR A 146 -3.43 10.07 -3.86
CA THR A 146 -2.75 11.15 -3.13
C THR A 146 -1.40 10.67 -2.62
N ILE A 147 -0.34 11.23 -3.20
CA ILE A 147 1.03 11.06 -2.73
C ILE A 147 1.35 12.21 -1.79
N GLY A 148 1.40 11.92 -0.49
CA GLY A 148 1.55 12.92 0.56
C GLY A 148 2.96 13.50 0.63
N ALA A 149 3.05 14.83 0.55
CA ALA A 149 4.24 15.61 0.86
C ALA A 149 3.91 16.91 1.59
N HIS A 150 4.85 17.44 2.36
CA HIS A 150 4.74 18.73 3.05
C HIS A 150 6.10 19.42 3.06
N ASP A 151 6.12 20.70 2.66
CA ASP A 151 7.32 21.54 2.59
C ASP A 151 8.50 20.86 1.86
N GLY A 152 8.21 20.21 0.73
CA GLY A 152 9.21 19.53 -0.09
C GLY A 152 9.70 18.20 0.49
N ARG A 153 9.05 17.65 1.52
CA ARG A 153 9.37 16.35 2.15
C ARG A 153 8.20 15.39 2.03
N GLY A 154 8.43 14.13 1.70
CA GLY A 154 7.38 13.11 1.69
C GLY A 154 6.94 12.70 3.11
N PHE A 155 5.68 12.31 3.28
CA PHE A 155 5.21 11.69 4.53
C PHE A 155 5.67 10.24 4.67
N GLU A 156 5.80 9.76 5.92
CA GLU A 156 6.11 8.36 6.22
C GLU A 156 4.93 7.40 5.99
N HIS A 157 5.18 6.14 6.33
CA HIS A 157 4.19 5.08 6.39
C HIS A 157 2.96 5.46 7.23
N CYS A 158 1.79 4.94 6.83
CA CYS A 158 0.48 5.25 7.39
C CYS A 158 -0.09 6.65 7.09
N PHE A 159 0.52 7.42 6.18
CA PHE A 159 -0.12 8.66 5.69
C PHE A 159 -1.53 8.38 5.15
N ASN A 160 -2.50 9.15 5.63
CA ASN A 160 -3.92 8.92 5.36
C ASN A 160 -4.63 10.18 4.81
N GLY A 161 -3.88 11.00 4.06
CA GLY A 161 -4.39 12.20 3.40
C GLY A 161 -4.34 13.47 4.27
N TYR A 162 -4.64 14.59 3.64
CA TYR A 162 -4.78 15.90 4.30
C TYR A 162 -6.15 16.03 4.99
N GLN A 163 -6.34 17.07 5.79
CA GLN A 163 -7.65 17.56 6.19
C GLN A 163 -8.32 18.30 5.02
N ASP A 164 -9.60 18.64 5.17
CA ASP A 164 -10.37 19.33 4.13
C ASP A 164 -9.80 20.72 3.77
N ASP A 165 -9.11 21.37 4.71
CA ASP A 165 -8.40 22.64 4.49
C ASP A 165 -6.98 22.47 3.90
N GLY A 166 -6.61 21.23 3.54
CA GLY A 166 -5.29 20.88 3.00
C GLY A 166 -4.20 20.71 4.05
N THR A 167 -4.49 20.86 5.34
CA THR A 167 -3.49 20.67 6.39
C THR A 167 -3.13 19.20 6.58
N ALA A 168 -1.86 18.92 6.80
CA ALA A 168 -1.43 17.61 7.26
C ALA A 168 -1.37 17.58 8.79
N ILE A 169 -1.81 16.47 9.37
CA ILE A 169 -1.73 16.24 10.82
C ILE A 169 -0.84 15.03 11.12
N PRO A 170 -0.18 14.98 12.29
CA PRO A 170 0.69 13.88 12.65
C PRO A 170 -0.01 12.51 12.57
N ASN A 171 0.68 11.50 12.02
CA ASN A 171 0.14 10.15 11.81
C ASN A 171 -0.40 9.51 13.10
N GLY A 172 0.23 9.77 14.26
CA GLY A 172 -0.25 9.28 15.55
C GLY A 172 -1.64 9.77 15.94
N ILE A 173 -2.07 10.91 15.39
CA ILE A 173 -3.40 11.50 15.56
C ILE A 173 -4.31 11.04 14.43
N SER A 174 -3.86 11.22 13.18
CA SER A 174 -4.68 11.00 11.99
C SER A 174 -5.17 9.57 11.86
N ARG A 175 -4.40 8.58 12.29
CA ARG A 175 -4.79 7.16 12.31
C ARG A 175 -5.97 6.84 13.22
N ASN A 176 -6.38 7.77 14.10
CA ASN A 176 -7.59 7.60 14.91
C ASN A 176 -8.82 8.26 14.27
N MET A 177 -8.64 8.93 13.14
CA MET A 177 -9.68 9.73 12.48
C MET A 177 -10.26 9.04 11.24
N TYR A 178 -9.98 7.75 11.00
CA TYR A 178 -10.49 7.03 9.81
C TYR A 178 -12.00 7.18 9.66
N LEU A 179 -12.75 7.01 10.74
CA LEU A 179 -14.21 7.15 10.71
C LEU A 179 -14.63 8.58 10.35
N GLN A 180 -13.99 9.59 10.93
CA GLN A 180 -14.31 11.00 10.67
C GLN A 180 -13.96 11.43 9.25
N LYS A 181 -12.86 10.89 8.68
CA LYS A 181 -12.41 11.23 7.33
C LYS A 181 -13.17 10.51 6.24
N PHE A 182 -13.35 9.20 6.39
CA PHE A 182 -13.82 8.36 5.29
C PHE A 182 -15.33 8.11 5.33
N LEU A 183 -15.98 8.11 6.51
CA LEU A 183 -17.43 7.91 6.56
C LEU A 183 -18.22 9.00 5.82
N PRO A 184 -17.90 10.31 5.93
CA PRO A 184 -18.62 11.33 5.18
C PRO A 184 -18.51 11.13 3.67
N GLN A 185 -17.31 10.78 3.17
CA GLN A 185 -17.08 10.50 1.76
C GLN A 185 -17.85 9.26 1.29
N MET A 186 -17.87 8.19 2.09
CA MET A 186 -18.66 6.99 1.80
C MET A 186 -20.16 7.29 1.81
N ALA A 187 -20.64 8.04 2.80
CA ALA A 187 -22.03 8.44 2.96
C ALA A 187 -22.52 9.26 1.77
N GLN A 188 -21.76 10.28 1.36
CA GLN A 188 -22.05 11.08 0.18
C GLN A 188 -22.14 10.21 -1.07
N ARG A 189 -21.16 9.33 -1.29
CA ARG A 189 -21.16 8.42 -2.43
C ARG A 189 -22.38 7.48 -2.44
N PHE A 190 -22.75 6.94 -1.29
CA PHE A 190 -23.93 6.08 -1.17
C PHE A 190 -25.20 6.85 -1.52
N ALA A 191 -25.29 8.13 -1.16
CA ALA A 191 -26.42 8.96 -1.55
C ALA A 191 -26.45 9.26 -3.05
N GLU A 192 -25.31 9.58 -3.66
CA GLU A 192 -25.20 9.83 -5.11
C GLU A 192 -25.55 8.61 -5.98
N SER A 193 -25.43 7.40 -5.42
CA SER A 193 -25.70 6.14 -6.11
C SER A 193 -26.90 5.36 -5.55
N ALA A 194 -27.69 5.98 -4.65
CA ALA A 194 -28.84 5.34 -4.03
C ALA A 194 -29.91 5.00 -5.10
N PRO A 195 -30.43 3.76 -5.15
CA PRO A 195 -31.56 3.43 -6.01
C PRO A 195 -32.79 4.29 -5.71
N GLU A 196 -33.62 4.54 -6.72
CA GLU A 196 -34.89 5.24 -6.53
C GLU A 196 -35.76 4.56 -5.45
N GLY A 197 -36.30 5.36 -4.52
CA GLY A 197 -37.11 4.87 -3.40
C GLY A 197 -36.31 4.37 -2.17
N SER A 198 -34.97 4.48 -2.17
CA SER A 198 -34.15 4.16 -1.00
C SER A 198 -34.48 5.07 0.20
N ASN A 199 -34.42 4.54 1.43
CA ASN A 199 -34.52 5.36 2.64
C ASN A 199 -33.24 6.18 2.82
N MET A 200 -33.38 7.51 2.74
CA MET A 200 -32.29 8.49 2.82
C MET A 200 -32.35 9.36 4.09
N GLU A 201 -33.14 8.99 5.11
CA GLU A 201 -33.29 9.76 6.37
C GLU A 201 -31.98 9.95 7.15
N TRP A 202 -30.97 9.12 6.89
CA TRP A 202 -29.62 9.23 7.46
C TRP A 202 -28.74 10.28 6.75
N HIS A 203 -29.10 10.68 5.52
CA HIS A 203 -28.37 11.64 4.69
C HIS A 203 -29.09 12.99 4.68
N THR A 204 -29.23 13.60 5.85
CA THR A 204 -29.81 14.94 5.99
C THR A 204 -28.71 15.99 5.88
N TYR A 205 -28.72 16.75 4.79
CA TYR A 205 -28.00 18.02 4.63
C TYR A 205 -29.00 19.17 4.61
#